data_AF-A0A233SEE0-F1
#
_entry.id   AF-A0A233SEE0-F1
#
_cell.length_a   1.000
_cell.length_b   1.000
_cell.length_c   1.000
_cell.angle_alpha   90.00
_cell.angle_beta   90.00
_cell.angle_gamma   90.00
#
_symmetry.space_group_name_H-M   'P 1'
#
loop_
_entity.id
_entity.type
_entity.pdbx_description
1 polymer ?
#
loop_
_entity_poly.entity_id
_entity_poly.type
_entity_poly.pdbx_seq_one_letter_code
_entity_poly.pdbx_strand_id
1 'polypeptide(L)'
;MKSLEFIDMVRKVLDAEPAVRERAADEVTDRLSAYSPAQASALATLLSAAAASEEDNSALESELHAILELMSTGHVIMGHVAPLREIRLGELQPELREYVSDLLED
;
A
#
# COMPACT_ATOMS: atom_id res chain seq x y z
N MET A 1 -14.47 -10.18 -1.30
CA MET A 1 -14.68 -9.89 0.13
C MET A 1 -15.95 -9.08 0.28
N LYS A 2 -16.72 -9.24 1.36
CA LYS A 2 -17.98 -8.49 1.54
C LYS A 2 -17.69 -7.02 1.84
N SER A 3 -18.68 -6.14 1.60
CA SER A 3 -18.48 -4.70 1.77
C SER A 3 -18.11 -4.29 3.19
N LEU A 4 -18.69 -4.92 4.22
CA LEU A 4 -18.35 -4.60 5.62
C LEU A 4 -16.88 -4.93 5.94
N GLU A 5 -16.44 -6.12 5.56
CA GLU A 5 -15.04 -6.57 5.75
C GLU A 5 -14.07 -5.67 4.97
N PHE A 6 -14.46 -5.21 3.78
CA PHE A 6 -13.68 -4.25 3.00
C PHE A 6 -13.54 -2.90 3.70
N ILE A 7 -14.63 -2.36 4.22
CA ILE A 7 -14.60 -1.09 4.94
C ILE A 7 -13.76 -1.20 6.21
N ASP A 8 -13.83 -2.33 6.93
CA ASP A 8 -13.00 -2.55 8.11
C ASP A 8 -11.51 -2.66 7.75
N MET A 9 -11.17 -3.28 6.62
CA MET A 9 -9.80 -3.27 6.10
C MET A 9 -9.32 -1.85 5.78
N VAL A 10 -10.13 -1.08 5.06
CA VAL A 10 -9.81 0.32 4.71
C VAL A 10 -9.58 1.17 5.95
N ARG A 11 -10.37 0.98 7.01
CA ARG A 11 -10.15 1.68 8.28
C ARG A 11 -8.81 1.36 8.93
N LYS A 12 -8.39 0.09 8.89
CA LYS A 12 -7.10 -0.33 9.45
C LYS A 12 -5.91 0.21 8.65
N VAL A 13 -6.01 0.21 7.32
CA VAL A 13 -4.99 0.79 6.42
C VAL A 13 -4.80 2.28 6.69
N LEU A 14 -5.86 2.99 7.07
CA LEU A 14 -5.83 4.42 7.35
C LEU A 14 -5.87 4.74 8.85
N ASP A 15 -5.52 3.78 9.70
CA ASP A 15 -5.54 3.96 11.15
C ASP A 15 -4.48 4.99 11.57
N ALA A 16 -4.69 5.66 12.71
CA ALA A 16 -3.73 6.63 13.23
C ALA A 16 -2.46 5.97 13.75
N GLU A 17 -2.54 4.72 14.23
CA GLU A 17 -1.42 3.98 14.81
C GLU A 17 -0.60 3.25 13.72
N PRO A 18 0.70 3.53 13.56
CA PRO A 18 1.55 2.86 12.56
C PRO A 18 1.53 1.33 12.67
N ALA A 19 1.56 0.78 13.88
CA ALA A 19 1.50 -0.66 14.11
C ALA A 19 0.16 -1.30 13.69
N VAL A 20 -0.91 -0.51 13.53
CA VAL A 20 -2.17 -0.99 12.95
C VAL A 20 -2.08 -0.99 11.42
N ARG A 21 -1.49 0.06 10.84
CA ARG A 21 -1.29 0.16 9.38
C ARG A 21 -0.37 -0.93 8.84
N GLU A 22 0.77 -1.15 9.50
CA GLU A 22 1.71 -2.24 9.20
C GLU A 22 0.97 -3.59 9.10
N ARG A 23 0.27 -3.99 10.18
CA ARG A 23 -0.50 -5.24 10.22
C ARG A 23 -1.62 -5.27 9.18
N ALA A 24 -2.21 -4.12 8.84
CA ALA A 24 -3.25 -4.04 7.83
C ALA A 24 -2.67 -4.29 6.44
N ALA A 25 -1.51 -3.73 6.13
CA ALA A 25 -0.81 -3.94 4.87
C ALA A 25 -0.41 -5.42 4.71
N ASP A 26 0.08 -6.06 5.78
CA ASP A 26 0.31 -7.52 5.78
C ASP A 26 -0.99 -8.31 5.57
N GLU A 27 -2.09 -7.92 6.23
CA GLU A 27 -3.39 -8.59 6.06
C GLU A 27 -3.96 -8.43 4.63
N VAL A 28 -3.55 -7.38 3.91
CA VAL A 28 -3.88 -7.17 2.49
C VAL A 28 -3.16 -8.19 1.61
N THR A 29 -1.87 -8.43 1.83
CA THR A 29 -1.09 -9.40 1.03
C THR A 29 -1.55 -10.83 1.28
N ASP A 30 -1.92 -11.16 2.52
CA ASP A 30 -2.50 -12.47 2.87
C ASP A 30 -3.82 -12.78 2.14
N ARG A 31 -4.52 -11.74 1.67
CA ARG A 31 -5.89 -11.85 1.15
C ARG A 31 -6.05 -11.37 -0.29
N LEU A 32 -4.98 -11.27 -1.06
CA LEU A 32 -5.00 -10.75 -2.45
C LEU A 32 -6.14 -11.37 -3.29
N SER A 33 -6.28 -12.70 -3.24
CA SER A 33 -7.32 -13.43 -4.00
C SER A 33 -8.76 -13.17 -3.55
N ALA A 34 -8.95 -12.56 -2.37
CA ALA A 34 -10.26 -12.26 -1.83
C ALA A 34 -10.82 -10.92 -2.35
N TYR A 35 -9.99 -10.04 -2.91
CA TYR A 35 -10.43 -8.74 -3.41
C TYR A 35 -10.98 -8.85 -4.84
N SER A 36 -12.09 -8.16 -5.11
CA SER A 36 -12.47 -7.88 -6.50
C SER A 36 -11.46 -6.92 -7.15
N PRO A 37 -11.37 -6.84 -8.48
CA PRO A 37 -10.49 -5.87 -9.15
C PRO A 37 -10.64 -4.44 -8.63
N ALA A 38 -11.88 -3.95 -8.49
CA ALA A 38 -12.15 -2.60 -7.98
C ALA A 38 -11.71 -2.40 -6.52
N GLN A 39 -11.77 -3.45 -5.70
CA GLN A 39 -11.29 -3.40 -4.31
C GLN A 39 -9.76 -3.34 -4.25
N ALA A 40 -9.09 -4.13 -5.09
CA ALA A 40 -7.62 -4.11 -5.20
C ALA A 40 -7.11 -2.73 -5.66
N SER A 41 -7.71 -2.16 -6.71
CA SER A 41 -7.37 -0.81 -7.19
C SER A 41 -7.59 0.27 -6.11
N ALA A 42 -8.70 0.19 -5.37
CA ALA A 42 -9.01 1.13 -4.30
C ALA A 42 -8.02 1.00 -3.13
N LEU A 43 -7.66 -0.21 -2.71
CA LEU A 43 -6.66 -0.43 -1.67
C LEU A 43 -5.29 0.10 -2.09
N ALA A 44 -4.86 -0.16 -3.32
CA ALA A 44 -3.59 0.37 -3.82
C ALA A 44 -3.56 1.91 -3.79
N THR A 45 -4.67 2.56 -4.13
CA THR A 45 -4.79 4.03 -4.06
C THR A 45 -4.67 4.54 -2.62
N LEU A 46 -5.34 3.87 -1.68
CA LEU A 46 -5.34 4.26 -0.27
C LEU A 46 -4.00 3.99 0.40
N LEU A 47 -3.40 2.81 0.17
CA LEU A 47 -2.07 2.45 0.64
C LEU A 47 -1.01 3.40 0.08
N SER A 48 -1.10 3.75 -1.21
CA SER A 48 -0.16 4.70 -1.80
C SER A 48 -0.23 6.07 -1.14
N ALA A 49 -1.44 6.54 -0.79
CA ALA A 49 -1.61 7.79 -0.07
C ALA A 49 -1.12 7.70 1.39
N ALA A 50 -1.32 6.56 2.06
CA ALA A 50 -0.78 6.33 3.40
C ALA A 50 0.75 6.35 3.39
N ALA A 51 1.38 5.56 2.51
CA ALA A 51 2.81 5.44 2.34
C ALA A 51 3.49 6.78 1.99
N ALA A 52 2.82 7.62 1.20
CA ALA A 52 3.31 8.95 0.87
C ALA A 52 3.48 9.87 2.09
N SER A 53 2.74 9.61 3.16
CA SER A 53 2.75 10.39 4.41
C SER A 53 3.29 9.62 5.63
N GLU A 54 3.75 8.39 5.43
CA GLU A 54 4.20 7.51 6.50
C GLU A 54 5.57 7.94 7.03
N GLU A 55 5.68 8.03 8.36
CA GLU A 55 6.90 8.39 9.07
C GLU A 55 7.55 7.17 9.75
N ASP A 56 6.79 6.11 9.99
CA ASP A 56 7.29 4.86 10.55
C ASP A 56 7.83 3.94 9.45
N ASN A 57 9.10 3.57 9.55
CA ASN A 57 9.76 2.76 8.52
C ASN A 57 9.19 1.34 8.39
N SER A 58 8.71 0.74 9.49
CA SER A 58 8.15 -0.62 9.48
C SER A 58 6.81 -0.62 8.75
N ALA A 59 5.95 0.33 9.10
CA ALA A 59 4.68 0.52 8.41
C ALA A 59 4.89 0.85 6.92
N LEU A 60 5.83 1.75 6.60
CA LEU A 60 6.12 2.11 5.22
C LEU A 60 6.59 0.90 4.39
N GLU A 61 7.46 0.05 4.95
CA GLU A 61 7.92 -1.16 4.28
C GLU A 61 6.75 -2.09 3.94
N SER A 62 5.90 -2.39 4.92
CA SER A 62 4.73 -3.25 4.72
C SER A 62 3.74 -2.63 3.73
N GLU A 63 3.51 -1.32 3.76
CA GLU A 63 2.63 -0.62 2.83
C GLU A 63 3.15 -0.70 1.39
N LEU A 64 4.44 -0.44 1.16
CA LEU A 64 5.08 -0.54 -0.15
C LEU A 64 5.04 -1.98 -0.68
N HIS A 65 5.31 -2.96 0.18
CA HIS A 65 5.18 -4.38 -0.16
C HIS A 65 3.74 -4.71 -0.59
N ALA A 66 2.74 -4.26 0.16
CA ALA A 66 1.35 -4.51 -0.16
C ALA A 66 0.94 -3.88 -1.50
N ILE A 67 1.47 -2.70 -1.83
CA ILE A 67 1.24 -2.06 -3.14
C ILE A 67 1.84 -2.90 -4.27
N LEU A 68 3.07 -3.40 -4.13
CA LEU A 68 3.74 -4.24 -5.13
C LEU A 68 2.95 -5.53 -5.39
N GLU A 69 2.52 -6.20 -4.33
CA GLU A 69 1.72 -7.40 -4.41
C GLU A 69 0.35 -7.14 -5.07
N LEU A 70 -0.30 -6.01 -4.76
CA LEU A 70 -1.53 -5.60 -5.44
C LEU A 70 -1.29 -5.29 -6.92
N MET A 71 -0.14 -4.70 -7.30
CA MET A 71 0.24 -4.48 -8.69
C MET A 71 0.42 -5.79 -9.45
N SER A 72 0.98 -6.82 -8.82
CA SER A 72 1.14 -8.15 -9.42
C SER A 72 -0.18 -8.80 -9.87
N THR A 73 -1.32 -8.37 -9.30
CA THR A 73 -2.66 -8.85 -9.70
C THR A 73 -3.10 -8.38 -11.08
N GLY A 74 -2.45 -7.35 -11.64
CA GLY A 74 -2.83 -6.74 -12.92
C GLY A 74 -4.09 -5.84 -12.86
N HIS A 75 -4.61 -5.57 -11.66
CA HIS A 75 -5.76 -4.67 -11.45
C HIS A 75 -5.35 -3.27 -11.01
N VAL A 76 -4.07 -3.06 -10.73
CA VAL A 76 -3.51 -1.78 -10.31
C VAL A 76 -2.67 -1.23 -11.45
N ILE A 77 -2.92 0.03 -11.81
CA ILE A 77 -2.18 0.77 -12.82
C ILE A 77 -1.40 1.90 -12.14
N MET A 78 -0.42 2.48 -12.84
CA MET A 78 0.40 3.59 -12.34
C MET A 78 -0.39 4.80 -11.80
N GLY A 79 -1.61 5.02 -12.30
CA GLY A 79 -2.49 6.07 -11.78
C GLY A 79 -2.92 5.85 -10.32
N HIS A 80 -3.04 4.61 -9.87
CA HIS A 80 -3.42 4.30 -8.49
C HIS A 80 -2.26 4.51 -7.50
N VAL A 81 -1.02 4.33 -7.94
CA VAL A 81 0.19 4.49 -7.11
C VAL A 81 0.87 5.84 -7.30
N ALA A 82 0.20 6.78 -7.98
CA ALA A 82 0.73 8.11 -8.24
C ALA A 82 1.16 8.89 -6.98
N PRO A 83 0.49 8.76 -5.81
CA PRO A 83 0.93 9.41 -4.57
C PRO A 83 2.34 9.03 -4.12
N LEU A 84 2.86 7.84 -4.48
CA LEU A 84 4.25 7.47 -4.11
C LEU A 84 5.31 8.45 -4.63
N ARG A 85 4.98 9.24 -5.67
CA ARG A 85 5.86 10.30 -6.18
C ARG A 85 6.08 11.45 -5.19
N GLU A 86 5.27 11.54 -4.14
CA GLU A 86 5.42 12.54 -3.07
C GLU A 86 6.48 12.13 -2.05
N ILE A 87 6.88 10.85 -2.02
CA ILE A 87 7.91 10.33 -1.12
C ILE A 87 9.27 10.92 -1.49
N ARG A 88 9.94 11.52 -0.50
CA ARG A 88 11.29 12.03 -0.66
C ARG A 88 12.31 10.90 -0.52
N LEU A 89 12.69 10.29 -1.64
CA LEU A 89 13.67 9.19 -1.70
C LEU A 89 14.99 9.45 -0.94
N GLY A 90 15.42 10.70 -0.85
CA GLY A 90 16.64 11.08 -0.11
C GLY A 90 16.53 10.94 1.42
N GLU A 91 15.32 10.87 1.95
CA GLU A 91 15.02 10.75 3.38
C GLU A 91 14.75 9.28 3.79
N LEU A 92 14.58 8.38 2.81
CA LEU A 92 14.38 6.94 3.05
C LEU A 92 15.67 6.18 3.38
N GLN A 93 15.49 5.08 4.11
CA GLN A 93 16.51 4.04 4.22
C GLN A 93 16.82 3.45 2.82
N PRO A 94 18.06 3.02 2.55
CA PRO A 94 18.46 2.52 1.23
C PRO A 94 17.55 1.44 0.66
N GLU A 95 17.08 0.52 1.50
CA GLU A 95 16.24 -0.61 1.14
C GLU A 95 14.85 -0.14 0.67
N LEU A 96 14.24 0.81 1.38
CA LEU A 96 12.95 1.40 1.02
C LEU A 96 13.03 2.25 -0.24
N ARG A 97 14.19 2.86 -0.51
CA ARG A 97 14.41 3.62 -1.74
C ARG A 97 14.35 2.72 -2.97
N GLU A 98 14.91 1.51 -2.89
CA GLU A 98 14.85 0.52 -3.97
C GLU A 98 13.39 0.14 -4.25
N TYR A 99 12.60 -0.20 -3.23
CA TYR A 99 11.17 -0.48 -3.36
C TYR A 99 10.38 0.62 -4.08
N VAL A 100 10.54 1.87 -3.67
CA VAL A 100 9.79 2.99 -4.30
C VAL A 100 10.25 3.22 -5.73
N SER A 101 11.54 3.00 -6.02
CA SER A 101 12.07 3.15 -7.38
C SER A 101 11.49 2.07 -8.30
N ASP A 102 11.51 0.81 -7.87
CA ASP A 102 10.95 -0.33 -8.60
C ASP A 102 9.45 -0.16 -8.86
N LEU A 103 8.69 0.38 -7.90
CA LEU A 103 7.25 0.65 -8.03
C LEU A 103 6.93 1.77 -9.02
N LEU A 104 7.87 2.67 -9.28
CA LEU A 104 7.68 3.85 -10.13
C LEU A 104 8.28 3.68 -11.54
N GLU A 105 9.02 2.61 -11.79
CA GLU A 105 9.53 2.25 -13.11
C GLU A 105 8.44 1.51 -13.93
N ASP A 106 8.18 2.01 -15.16
CA ASP A 106 7.22 1.46 -16.13
C ASP A 106 7.78 0.26 -16.91
#